data_AF-A6F7H5-F1
#
_entry.id   AF-A6F7H5-F1
#
_cell.length_a   1.000
_cell.length_b   1.000
_cell.length_c   1.000
_cell.angle_alpha   90.00
_cell.angle_beta   90.00
_cell.angle_gamma   90.00
#
_symmetry.space_group_name_H-M   'P 1'
#
loop_
_entity.id
_entity.type
_entity.pdbx_description
1 polymer ?
#
loop_
_entity_poly.entity_id
_entity_poly.type
_entity_poly.pdbx_seq_one_letter_code
_entity_poly.pdbx_strand_id
1 'polypeptide(L)'
;MMKYSVLIILLLLTSTAQASYCSGKNWQDAYQLYTHNIDLLNDHIDRYNVLLDKVNLSKVIKGEQRFRVAILAIEELDQLNIEVESLESKFNKVKQFWQLISDNCLHDDELDYNNKALENVRGADIGRKEVNDLLSRIEMLRSRFFQAIKLTHY
;
A
#
# COMPACT_ATOMS: atom_id res chain seq x y z
N MET A 1 -33.28 -5.69 -41.11
CA MET A 1 -31.82 -5.82 -40.95
C MET A 1 -31.26 -4.96 -39.79
N MET A 2 -31.95 -4.80 -38.66
CA MET A 2 -31.48 -4.00 -37.49
C MET A 2 -31.18 -4.82 -36.23
N LYS A 3 -31.47 -6.13 -36.22
CA LYS A 3 -31.32 -6.98 -35.02
C LYS A 3 -29.87 -7.26 -34.64
N TYR A 4 -28.94 -7.21 -35.60
CA TYR A 4 -27.53 -7.49 -35.37
C TYR A 4 -26.70 -6.23 -35.12
N SER A 5 -27.20 -5.05 -35.45
CA SER A 5 -26.46 -3.79 -35.33
C SER A 5 -26.10 -3.46 -33.88
N VAL A 6 -27.04 -3.69 -32.95
CA VAL A 6 -26.81 -3.51 -31.50
C VAL A 6 -25.84 -4.58 -30.97
N LEU A 7 -25.97 -5.83 -31.42
CA LEU A 7 -25.08 -6.93 -31.08
C LEU A 7 -23.65 -6.70 -31.58
N ILE A 8 -23.49 -6.17 -32.79
CA ILE A 8 -22.18 -5.82 -33.37
C ILE A 8 -21.53 -4.67 -32.60
N ILE A 9 -22.30 -3.65 -32.20
CA ILE A 9 -21.79 -2.55 -31.38
C ILE A 9 -21.32 -3.06 -30.00
N LEU A 10 -22.11 -3.93 -29.35
CA LEU A 10 -21.73 -4.56 -28.08
C LEU A 10 -20.47 -5.45 -28.22
N LEU A 11 -20.36 -6.20 -29.31
CA LEU A 11 -19.19 -7.04 -29.58
C LEU A 11 -17.92 -6.18 -29.84
N LEU A 12 -18.06 -5.06 -30.54
CA LEU A 12 -16.96 -4.14 -30.82
C LEU A 12 -16.51 -3.36 -29.57
N LEU A 13 -17.44 -3.00 -28.68
CA LEU A 13 -17.13 -2.32 -27.42
C LEU A 13 -16.42 -3.23 -26.41
N THR A 14 -16.80 -4.51 -26.36
CA THR A 14 -16.18 -5.50 -25.46
C THR A 14 -14.79 -5.91 -25.95
N SER A 15 -14.62 -6.14 -27.25
CA SER A 15 -13.31 -6.49 -27.83
C SER A 15 -12.28 -5.35 -27.77
N THR A 16 -12.70 -4.08 -27.88
CA THR A 16 -11.79 -2.93 -27.73
C THR A 16 -11.37 -2.70 -26.28
N ALA A 17 -12.26 -2.91 -25.31
CA ALA A 17 -11.92 -2.88 -23.90
C ALA A 17 -10.94 -4.02 -23.55
N GLN A 18 -11.20 -5.22 -24.05
CA GLN A 18 -10.37 -6.40 -23.84
C GLN A 18 -8.94 -6.20 -24.40
N ALA A 19 -8.82 -5.76 -25.65
CA ALA A 19 -7.52 -5.49 -26.28
C ALA A 19 -6.73 -4.35 -25.60
N SER A 20 -7.43 -3.38 -24.98
CA SER A 20 -6.80 -2.30 -24.23
C SER A 20 -6.11 -2.84 -22.96
N TYR A 21 -6.83 -3.61 -22.13
CA TYR A 21 -6.29 -4.13 -20.87
C TYR A 21 -5.18 -5.16 -21.07
N CYS A 22 -5.22 -5.94 -22.15
CA CYS A 22 -4.21 -6.97 -22.45
C CYS A 22 -2.95 -6.44 -23.12
N SER A 23 -2.78 -5.12 -23.20
CA SER A 23 -1.55 -4.52 -23.72
C SER A 23 -0.37 -4.70 -22.77
N GLY A 24 0.82 -4.99 -23.31
CA GLY A 24 2.06 -5.09 -22.52
C GLY A 24 2.40 -3.82 -21.71
N LYS A 25 1.90 -2.66 -22.16
CA LYS A 25 2.00 -1.40 -21.42
C LYS A 25 1.21 -1.44 -20.11
N ASN A 26 -0.04 -1.89 -20.13
CA ASN A 26 -0.86 -1.98 -18.91
C ASN A 26 -0.30 -3.00 -17.92
N TRP A 27 0.25 -4.11 -18.42
CA TRP A 27 1.02 -5.06 -17.61
C TRP A 27 2.23 -4.40 -16.93
N GLN A 28 3.00 -3.64 -17.69
CA GLN A 28 4.17 -2.92 -17.17
C GLN A 28 3.76 -1.84 -16.15
N ASP A 29 2.74 -1.05 -16.45
CA ASP A 29 2.24 0.01 -15.58
C ASP A 29 1.70 -0.58 -14.26
N ALA A 30 0.93 -1.67 -14.32
CA ALA A 30 0.41 -2.36 -13.14
C ALA A 30 1.54 -2.94 -12.27
N TYR A 31 2.58 -3.48 -12.90
CA TYR A 31 3.75 -3.99 -12.20
C TYR A 31 4.56 -2.87 -11.54
N GLN A 32 4.83 -1.78 -12.26
CA GLN A 32 5.55 -0.62 -11.72
C GLN A 32 4.80 0.03 -10.55
N LEU A 33 3.49 0.18 -10.66
CA LEU A 33 2.66 0.68 -9.56
C LEU A 33 2.72 -0.24 -8.34
N TYR A 34 2.69 -1.55 -8.55
CA TYR A 34 2.81 -2.53 -7.47
C TYR A 34 4.17 -2.42 -6.76
N THR A 35 5.28 -2.49 -7.51
CA THR A 35 6.63 -2.45 -6.93
C THR A 35 6.90 -1.12 -6.24
N HIS A 36 6.48 -0.01 -6.82
CA HIS A 36 6.63 1.31 -6.21
C HIS A 36 5.92 1.40 -4.84
N ASN A 37 4.72 0.83 -4.71
CA ASN A 37 4.01 0.82 -3.43
C ASN A 37 4.67 -0.09 -2.39
N ILE A 38 5.30 -1.20 -2.81
CA ILE A 38 6.10 -2.04 -1.93
C ILE A 38 7.34 -1.29 -1.43
N ASP A 39 8.04 -0.58 -2.32
CA ASP A 39 9.22 0.20 -1.94
C ASP A 39 8.86 1.30 -0.93
N LEU A 40 7.74 2.01 -1.13
CA LEU A 40 7.23 2.99 -0.17
C LEU A 40 6.87 2.35 1.17
N LEU A 41 6.23 1.18 1.17
CA LEU A 41 5.90 0.46 2.40
C LEU A 41 7.17 0.10 3.18
N ASN A 42 8.20 -0.39 2.49
CA ASN A 42 9.48 -0.73 3.12
C ASN A 42 10.18 0.49 3.71
N ASP A 43 10.23 1.62 2.98
CA ASP A 43 10.77 2.88 3.50
C ASP A 43 10.05 3.33 4.79
N HIS A 44 8.72 3.20 4.81
CA HIS A 44 7.92 3.55 5.99
C HIS A 44 8.15 2.60 7.17
N ILE A 45 8.37 1.31 6.90
CA ILE A 45 8.77 0.33 7.94
C ILE A 45 10.15 0.68 8.51
N ASP A 46 11.11 1.08 7.66
CA ASP A 46 12.44 1.49 8.11
C ASP A 46 12.38 2.73 8.99
N ARG A 47 11.60 3.74 8.60
CA ARG A 47 11.34 4.93 9.43
C ARG A 47 10.68 4.59 10.76
N TYR A 48 9.70 3.68 10.75
CA TYR A 48 9.11 3.17 11.99
C TYR A 48 10.16 2.51 12.90
N ASN A 49 11.06 1.70 12.34
CA ASN A 49 12.09 1.03 13.12
C ASN A 49 13.08 2.02 13.75
N VAL A 50 13.46 3.07 13.03
CA VAL A 50 14.26 4.18 13.58
C VAL A 50 13.55 4.84 14.77
N LEU A 51 12.24 5.08 14.67
CA LEU A 51 11.43 5.64 15.75
C LEU A 51 11.30 4.69 16.94
N LEU A 52 11.20 3.39 16.69
CA LEU A 52 11.15 2.37 17.72
C LEU A 52 12.44 2.37 18.56
N ASP A 53 13.60 2.54 17.92
CA ASP A 53 14.89 2.62 18.62
C ASP A 53 14.99 3.86 19.53
N LYS A 54 14.35 4.97 19.15
CA LYS A 54 14.27 6.18 19.99
C LYS A 54 13.53 5.93 21.32
N VAL A 55 12.66 4.92 21.41
CA VAL A 55 12.04 4.54 22.70
C VAL A 55 13.10 4.06 23.69
N ASN A 56 14.07 3.27 23.25
CA ASN A 56 15.14 2.79 24.11
C ASN A 56 16.06 3.95 24.53
N LEU A 57 16.38 4.86 23.60
CA LEU A 57 17.11 6.09 23.89
C LEU A 57 16.41 6.94 24.96
N SER A 58 15.08 7.09 24.85
CA SER A 58 14.26 7.86 25.80
C SER A 58 14.24 7.28 27.22
N LYS A 59 14.62 6.01 27.42
CA LYS A 59 14.73 5.42 28.77
C LYS A 59 16.05 5.79 29.45
N VAL A 60 17.09 6.04 28.67
CA VAL A 60 18.44 6.35 29.17
C VAL A 60 18.59 7.85 29.46
N ILE A 61 17.99 8.68 28.59
CA ILE A 61 18.02 10.14 28.72
C ILE A 61 16.99 10.59 29.77
N LYS A 62 17.30 11.64 30.55
CA LYS A 62 16.46 12.17 31.63
C LYS A 62 16.01 13.61 31.40
N GLY A 63 14.97 14.03 32.11
CA GLY A 63 14.52 15.42 32.18
C GLY A 63 14.09 15.99 30.83
N GLU A 64 14.42 17.26 30.59
CA GLU A 64 13.98 18.03 29.41
C GLU A 64 14.40 17.37 28.07
N GLN A 65 15.57 16.74 28.03
CA GLN A 65 16.04 16.08 26.80
C GLN A 65 15.19 14.86 26.46
N ARG A 66 14.74 14.09 27.46
CA ARG A 66 13.79 12.97 27.26
C ARG A 66 12.46 13.47 26.70
N PHE A 67 11.96 14.57 27.26
CA PHE A 67 10.73 15.21 26.81
C PHE A 67 10.82 15.68 25.36
N ARG A 68 11.89 16.38 24.98
CA ARG A 68 12.13 16.81 23.59
C ARG A 68 12.20 15.65 22.61
N VAL A 69 12.92 14.57 22.96
CA VAL A 69 13.01 13.36 22.12
C VAL A 69 11.63 12.73 21.93
N ALA A 70 10.81 12.67 22.98
CA ALA A 70 9.47 12.08 22.89
C ALA A 70 8.52 12.92 22.03
N ILE A 71 8.54 14.25 22.14
CA ILE A 71 7.72 15.14 21.30
C ILE A 71 8.08 15.00 19.83
N LEU A 72 9.37 15.11 19.49
CA LEU A 72 9.82 15.00 18.10
C LEU A 72 9.48 13.63 17.50
N ALA A 73 9.57 12.56 18.30
CA ALA A 73 9.17 11.23 17.85
C ALA A 73 7.66 11.11 17.61
N ILE A 74 6.82 11.78 18.40
CA ILE A 74 5.36 11.81 18.18
C ILE A 74 5.04 12.56 16.88
N GLU A 75 5.63 13.73 16.66
CA GLU A 75 5.43 14.51 15.43
C GLU A 75 5.81 13.68 14.18
N GLU A 76 6.92 12.97 14.24
CA GLU A 76 7.39 12.09 13.17
C GLU A 76 6.48 10.87 12.98
N LEU A 77 5.91 10.31 14.05
CA LEU A 77 4.91 9.23 13.98
C LEU A 77 3.58 9.70 13.39
N ASP A 78 3.13 10.91 13.71
CA ASP A 78 1.89 11.47 13.15
C ASP A 78 2.04 11.71 11.65
N GLN A 79 3.19 12.23 11.21
CA GLN A 79 3.50 12.36 9.79
C GLN A 79 3.59 11.00 9.08
N LEU A 80 4.25 10.01 9.70
CA LEU A 80 4.34 8.66 9.17
C LEU A 80 2.95 8.00 9.06
N ASN A 81 2.06 8.21 10.03
CA ASN A 81 0.70 7.69 10.00
C ASN A 81 -0.06 8.16 8.76
N ILE A 82 -0.03 9.48 8.48
CA ILE A 82 -0.68 10.07 7.30
C ILE A 82 -0.15 9.45 5.99
N GLU A 83 1.17 9.27 5.90
CA GLU A 83 1.81 8.71 4.71
C GLU A 83 1.43 7.23 4.50
N VAL A 84 1.44 6.43 5.58
CA VAL A 84 1.07 5.01 5.55
C VAL A 84 -0.42 4.82 5.24
N GLU A 85 -1.32 5.63 5.79
CA GLU A 85 -2.76 5.60 5.47
C GLU A 85 -3.00 5.75 3.95
N SER A 86 -2.21 6.59 3.28
CA SER A 86 -2.32 6.78 1.84
C SER A 86 -2.01 5.50 1.04
N LEU A 87 -1.13 4.63 1.56
CA LEU A 87 -0.70 3.40 0.89
C LEU A 87 -1.83 2.38 0.76
N GLU A 88 -2.78 2.33 1.72
CA GLU A 88 -3.91 1.40 1.64
C GLU A 88 -4.70 1.62 0.34
N SER A 89 -4.98 2.89 0.02
CA SER A 89 -5.68 3.27 -1.20
C SER A 89 -4.88 2.96 -2.46
N LYS A 90 -3.54 3.08 -2.41
CA LYS A 90 -2.66 2.78 -3.55
C LYS A 90 -2.61 1.28 -3.82
N PHE A 91 -2.49 0.44 -2.80
CA PHE A 91 -2.59 -1.01 -2.95
C PHE A 91 -3.98 -1.44 -3.43
N ASN A 92 -5.05 -0.80 -2.97
CA ASN A 92 -6.39 -1.08 -3.49
C ASN A 92 -6.53 -0.75 -4.98
N LYS A 93 -5.95 0.36 -5.46
CA LYS A 93 -5.91 0.69 -6.90
C LYS A 93 -5.12 -0.34 -7.70
N VAL A 94 -3.96 -0.77 -7.20
CA VAL A 94 -3.15 -1.81 -7.83
C VAL A 94 -3.91 -3.13 -7.92
N LYS A 95 -4.59 -3.52 -6.83
CA LYS A 95 -5.45 -4.70 -6.80
C LYS A 95 -6.51 -4.65 -7.90
N GLN A 96 -7.25 -3.55 -7.97
CA GLN A 96 -8.30 -3.36 -8.98
C GLN A 96 -7.74 -3.42 -10.40
N PHE A 97 -6.56 -2.84 -10.62
CA PHE A 97 -5.95 -2.86 -11.94
C PHE A 97 -5.54 -4.28 -12.36
N TRP A 98 -4.93 -5.06 -11.45
CA TRP A 98 -4.60 -6.46 -11.72
C TRP A 98 -5.83 -7.35 -11.91
N GLN A 99 -6.92 -7.08 -11.18
CA GLN A 99 -8.20 -7.76 -11.40
C GLN A 99 -8.75 -7.47 -12.81
N LEU A 100 -8.73 -6.21 -13.26
CA LEU A 100 -9.16 -5.86 -14.61
C LEU A 100 -8.32 -6.54 -15.69
N ILE A 101 -6.99 -6.65 -15.49
CA ILE A 101 -6.12 -7.39 -16.40
C ILE A 101 -6.50 -8.88 -16.44
N SER A 102 -6.66 -9.51 -15.26
CA SER A 102 -7.04 -10.93 -15.13
C SER A 102 -8.40 -11.23 -15.78
N ASP A 103 -9.40 -10.38 -15.54
CA ASP A 103 -10.77 -10.58 -16.03
C ASP A 103 -10.90 -10.44 -17.56
N ASN A 104 -9.98 -9.70 -18.19
CA ASN A 104 -10.06 -9.38 -19.62
C ASN A 104 -9.08 -10.21 -20.49
N CYS A 105 -8.00 -10.76 -19.94
CA CYS A 105 -6.95 -11.45 -20.73
C CYS A 105 -7.01 -12.97 -20.56
N LEU A 106 -8.02 -13.59 -21.18
CA LEU A 106 -8.38 -15.01 -21.08
C LEU A 106 -8.12 -15.81 -22.38
N HIS A 107 -6.96 -15.67 -23.01
CA HIS A 107 -6.52 -16.58 -24.08
C HIS A 107 -5.64 -17.73 -23.54
N ASP A 108 -5.70 -18.93 -24.15
CA ASP A 108 -5.11 -20.18 -23.60
C ASP A 108 -3.57 -20.15 -23.43
N ASP A 109 -2.89 -19.27 -24.15
CA ASP A 109 -1.47 -18.90 -24.06
C ASP A 109 -1.18 -17.82 -22.99
N GLU A 110 -2.23 -17.24 -22.40
CA GLU A 110 -2.19 -16.25 -21.32
C GLU A 110 -2.43 -16.88 -19.94
N LEU A 111 -2.57 -18.20 -19.81
CA LEU A 111 -2.86 -18.84 -18.52
C LEU A 111 -1.76 -18.56 -17.46
N ASP A 112 -0.50 -18.47 -17.88
CA ASP A 112 0.63 -18.05 -17.03
C ASP A 112 0.54 -16.57 -16.63
N TYR A 113 0.15 -15.71 -17.57
CA TYR A 113 -0.11 -14.31 -17.31
C TYR A 113 -1.27 -14.14 -16.33
N ASN A 114 -2.41 -14.77 -16.57
CA ASN A 114 -3.57 -14.70 -15.68
C ASN A 114 -3.24 -15.18 -14.25
N ASN A 115 -2.49 -16.28 -14.11
CA ASN A 115 -2.00 -16.72 -12.81
C ASN A 115 -1.14 -15.65 -12.12
N LYS A 116 -0.22 -15.03 -12.87
CA LYS A 116 0.62 -13.94 -12.36
C LYS A 116 -0.19 -12.69 -11.98
N ALA A 117 -1.24 -12.34 -12.73
CA ALA A 117 -2.15 -11.26 -12.36
C ALA A 117 -2.86 -11.58 -11.04
N LEU A 118 -3.39 -12.79 -10.89
CA LEU A 118 -4.03 -13.25 -9.64
C LEU A 118 -3.04 -13.28 -8.45
N GLU A 119 -1.79 -13.67 -8.68
CA GLU A 119 -0.73 -13.56 -7.67
C GLU A 119 -0.48 -12.11 -7.27
N ASN A 120 -0.43 -11.17 -8.21
CA ASN A 120 -0.27 -9.76 -7.91
C ASN A 120 -1.49 -9.15 -7.19
N VAL A 121 -2.72 -9.60 -7.50
CA VAL A 121 -3.93 -9.26 -6.72
C VAL A 121 -3.75 -9.69 -5.26
N ARG A 122 -3.30 -10.93 -5.03
CA ARG A 122 -3.01 -11.44 -3.68
C ARG A 122 -1.88 -10.66 -3.01
N GLY A 123 -0.83 -10.32 -3.75
CA GLY A 123 0.28 -9.50 -3.29
C GLY A 123 -0.17 -8.10 -2.86
N ALA A 124 -1.09 -7.48 -3.60
CA ALA A 124 -1.68 -6.20 -3.21
C ALA A 124 -2.55 -6.31 -1.94
N ASP A 125 -3.30 -7.41 -1.78
CA ASP A 125 -4.05 -7.67 -0.55
C ASP A 125 -3.13 -7.91 0.66
N ILE A 126 -1.98 -8.57 0.47
CA ILE A 126 -0.94 -8.70 1.50
C ILE A 126 -0.39 -7.32 1.85
N GLY A 127 -0.02 -6.51 0.86
CA GLY A 127 0.45 -5.13 1.09
C GLY A 127 -0.53 -4.28 1.91
N ARG A 128 -1.84 -4.40 1.65
CA ARG A 128 -2.88 -3.73 2.48
C ARG A 128 -2.89 -4.21 3.93
N LYS A 129 -2.70 -5.52 4.16
CA LYS A 129 -2.63 -6.06 5.52
C LYS A 129 -1.40 -5.54 6.26
N GLU A 130 -0.25 -5.49 5.59
CA GLU A 130 0.99 -4.92 6.14
C GLU A 130 0.84 -3.43 6.46
N VAL A 131 0.16 -2.65 5.62
CA VAL A 131 -0.20 -1.25 5.91
C VAL A 131 -1.01 -1.16 7.21
N ASN A 132 -2.05 -1.98 7.37
CA ASN A 132 -2.89 -1.96 8.58
C ASN A 132 -2.13 -2.41 9.84
N ASP A 133 -1.24 -3.38 9.72
CA ASP A 133 -0.34 -3.77 10.82
C ASP A 133 0.58 -2.61 11.22
N LEU A 134 1.19 -1.95 10.23
CA LEU A 134 2.07 -0.81 10.46
C LEU A 134 1.33 0.36 11.14
N LEU A 135 0.11 0.71 10.72
CA LEU A 135 -0.72 1.72 11.38
C LEU A 135 -0.98 1.37 12.85
N SER A 136 -1.34 0.12 13.12
CA SER A 136 -1.56 -0.35 14.49
C SER A 136 -0.29 -0.25 15.35
N ARG A 137 0.87 -0.55 14.77
CA ARG A 137 2.17 -0.44 15.43
C ARG A 137 2.59 1.01 15.67
N ILE A 138 2.31 1.92 14.74
CA ILE A 138 2.54 3.36 14.89
C ILE A 138 1.73 3.89 16.08
N GLU A 139 0.45 3.56 16.17
CA GLU A 139 -0.43 3.97 17.27
C GLU A 139 0.05 3.47 18.64
N MET A 140 0.47 2.20 18.71
CA MET A 140 1.06 1.63 19.91
C MET A 140 2.36 2.38 20.30
N LEU A 141 3.21 2.68 19.34
CA LEU A 141 4.49 3.36 19.58
C LEU A 141 4.26 4.80 20.05
N ARG A 142 3.32 5.51 19.43
CA ARG A 142 2.90 6.85 19.81
C ARG A 142 2.43 6.89 21.26
N SER A 143 1.62 5.92 21.67
CA SER A 143 1.17 5.76 23.05
C SER A 143 2.32 5.59 24.05
N ARG A 144 3.39 4.88 23.67
CA ARG A 144 4.59 4.72 24.53
C ARG A 144 5.34 6.05 24.72
N PHE A 145 5.46 6.87 23.69
CA PHE A 145 6.05 8.20 23.82
C PHE A 145 5.20 9.13 24.69
N PHE A 146 3.88 9.08 24.57
CA PHE A 146 3.00 9.84 25.47
C PHE A 146 3.16 9.43 26.94
N GLN A 147 3.34 8.14 27.23
CA GLN A 147 3.64 7.67 28.59
C GLN A 147 4.99 8.19 29.09
N ALA A 148 6.01 8.22 28.23
CA ALA A 148 7.32 8.78 28.58
C ALA A 148 7.25 10.26 28.94
N ILE A 149 6.40 11.04 28.26
CA ILE A 149 6.14 12.45 28.57
C ILE A 149 5.49 12.59 29.95
N LYS A 150 4.41 11.82 30.22
CA LYS A 150 3.69 11.90 31.50
C LYS A 150 4.59 11.60 32.72
N LEU A 151 5.50 10.64 32.58
CA LEU A 151 6.48 10.29 33.63
C LEU A 151 7.54 11.36 33.90
N THR A 152 7.66 12.38 33.05
CA THR A 152 8.65 13.46 33.20
C THR A 152 8.06 14.70 33.89
N HIS A 153 6.73 14.74 34.08
CA HIS A 153 5.99 15.83 34.75
C HIS A 153 5.62 15.52 36.22
N TYR A 154 6.06 14.38 36.75
CA TYR A 154 6.03 14.03 38.18
C TYR A 154 7.44 13.99 38.73
#